data_AF-A0A7S2CXH0-F1
#
_entry.id   AF-A0A7S2CXH0-F1
#
_cell.length_a   1.000
_cell.length_b   1.000
_cell.length_c   1.000
_cell.angle_alpha   90.00
_cell.angle_beta   90.00
_cell.angle_gamma   90.00
#
_symmetry.space_group_name_H-M   'P 1'
#
loop_
_entity.id
_entity.type
_entity.pdbx_description
1 polymer ?
#
loop_
_entity_poly.entity_id
_entity_poly.type
_entity_poly.pdbx_seq_one_letter_code
_entity_poly.pdbx_strand_id
1 'polypeptide(L)'
;MHSSRWCCRPLDITFVDAGLAVELSKRDQANFKKLFHALGRGDGQRAAQLMIDNATEHACTDVDGFRAGVERLVRGAGLGDKGTFNLETLQIGELLLELTTLVRTYKVKVEPNFTTLVTAIIILEGLGRQLDPSLDLFDVALPLLL
;
A
#
# COMPACT_ATOMS: atom_id res chain seq x y z
N MET A 1 50.62 20.79 2.67
CA MET A 1 49.50 21.68 3.05
C MET A 1 48.19 20.98 2.71
N HIS A 2 47.30 20.94 3.70
CA HIS A 2 45.91 20.50 3.80
C HIS A 2 45.31 19.45 2.83
N SER A 3 45.29 18.20 3.31
CA SER A 3 44.31 17.18 2.89
C SER A 3 43.07 17.32 3.79
N SER A 4 41.98 17.87 3.24
CA SER A 4 40.68 18.01 3.90
C SER A 4 40.03 16.64 4.09
N ARG A 5 40.16 16.09 5.30
CA ARG A 5 39.44 14.89 5.73
C ARG A 5 37.97 15.26 6.00
N TRP A 6 37.13 15.13 4.98
CA TRP A 6 35.68 15.08 5.19
C TRP A 6 35.37 13.74 5.86
N CYS A 7 35.21 13.76 7.19
CA CYS A 7 34.67 12.63 7.93
C CYS A 7 33.16 12.64 7.68
N CYS A 8 32.66 11.76 6.81
CA CYS A 8 31.24 11.48 6.72
C CYS A 8 30.79 10.92 8.06
N ARG A 9 30.09 11.73 8.86
CA ARG A 9 29.39 11.21 10.05
C ARG A 9 28.36 10.16 9.58
N PRO A 10 28.17 9.07 10.33
CA PRO A 10 27.10 8.12 10.03
C PRO A 10 25.76 8.85 10.01
N LEU A 11 24.87 8.44 9.09
CA LEU A 11 23.52 8.95 9.01
C LEU A 11 22.73 8.39 10.19
N ASP A 12 22.36 9.24 11.14
CA ASP A 12 21.52 8.89 12.28
C ASP A 12 20.10 9.45 12.05
N ILE A 13 19.09 8.59 12.14
CA ILE A 13 17.67 8.97 12.04
C ILE A 13 17.06 8.91 13.44
N THR A 14 16.57 10.04 13.94
CA THR A 14 15.87 10.15 15.23
C THR A 14 14.41 10.45 15.00
N PHE A 15 13.52 9.59 15.50
CA PHE A 15 12.07 9.81 15.49
C PHE A 15 11.67 10.67 16.68
N VAL A 16 10.97 11.77 16.44
CA VAL A 16 10.61 12.75 17.48
C VAL A 16 9.10 12.76 17.79
N ASP A 17 8.28 12.36 16.82
CA ASP A 17 6.82 12.35 16.96
C ASP A 17 6.26 10.93 16.74
N ALA A 18 5.40 10.49 17.65
CA ALA A 18 4.69 9.22 17.62
C ALA A 18 3.16 9.40 17.76
N GLY A 19 2.63 10.61 17.55
CA GLY A 19 1.21 10.94 17.74
C GLY A 19 0.24 10.19 16.82
N LEU A 20 0.74 9.59 15.74
CA LEU A 20 -0.02 8.75 14.80
C LEU A 20 0.40 7.27 14.84
N ALA A 21 1.24 6.88 15.81
CA ALA A 21 1.66 5.49 15.95
C ALA A 21 0.47 4.62 16.36
N VAL A 22 0.21 3.57 15.56
CA VAL A 22 -0.81 2.56 15.86
C VAL A 22 -0.17 1.19 15.90
N GLU A 23 -0.63 0.36 16.84
CA GLU A 23 -0.27 -1.06 16.87
C GLU A 23 -1.25 -1.83 16.00
N LEU A 24 -0.71 -2.62 15.06
CA LEU A 24 -1.52 -3.60 14.34
C LEU A 24 -1.61 -4.88 15.15
N SER A 25 -2.84 -5.38 15.32
CA SER A 25 -3.03 -6.74 15.80
C SER A 25 -2.38 -7.74 14.84
N LYS A 26 -1.97 -8.92 15.35
CA LYS A 26 -1.41 -10.00 14.51
C LYS A 26 -2.35 -10.38 13.36
N ARG A 27 -3.66 -10.32 13.61
CA ARG A 27 -4.69 -10.60 12.60
C ARG A 27 -4.68 -9.53 11.49
N ASP A 28 -4.68 -8.26 11.87
CA ASP A 28 -4.71 -7.15 10.90
C ASP A 28 -3.42 -7.11 10.08
N GLN A 29 -2.27 -7.35 10.72
CA GLN A 29 -0.98 -7.47 10.04
C GLN A 29 -0.99 -8.62 9.02
N ALA A 30 -1.53 -9.79 9.38
CA ALA A 30 -1.62 -10.93 8.47
C ALA A 30 -2.59 -10.67 7.30
N ASN A 31 -3.72 -10.02 7.56
CA ASN A 31 -4.70 -9.66 6.54
C ASN A 31 -4.13 -8.63 5.55
N PHE A 32 -3.44 -7.63 6.08
CA PHE A 32 -2.75 -6.63 5.28
C PHE A 32 -1.68 -7.25 4.38
N LYS A 33 -0.84 -8.14 4.92
CA LYS A 33 0.16 -8.89 4.13
C LYS A 33 -0.47 -9.68 2.99
N LYS A 34 -1.55 -10.42 3.26
CA LYS A 34 -2.28 -11.18 2.24
C LYS A 34 -2.83 -10.28 1.14
N LEU A 35 -3.42 -9.15 1.51
CA LEU A 35 -3.95 -8.18 0.56
C LEU A 35 -2.84 -7.62 -0.33
N PHE A 36 -1.78 -7.11 0.28
CA PHE A 36 -0.64 -6.54 -0.45
C PHE A 36 0.04 -7.54 -1.38
N HIS A 37 0.16 -8.78 -0.93
CA HIS A 37 0.69 -9.86 -1.74
C HIS A 37 -0.23 -10.20 -2.94
N ALA A 38 -1.56 -10.17 -2.77
CA ALA A 38 -2.49 -10.34 -3.89
C ALA A 38 -2.38 -9.18 -4.89
N LEU A 39 -2.34 -7.94 -4.41
CA LEU A 39 -2.11 -6.75 -5.24
C LEU A 39 -0.79 -6.87 -6.01
N GLY A 40 0.30 -7.26 -5.36
CA GLY A 40 1.62 -7.34 -6.01
C GLY A 40 1.77 -8.45 -7.04
N ARG A 41 0.87 -9.43 -7.04
CA ARG A 41 0.76 -10.45 -8.08
C ARG A 41 -0.21 -10.10 -9.20
N GLY A 42 -0.83 -8.93 -9.14
CA GLY A 42 -1.88 -8.57 -10.10
C GLY A 42 -3.20 -9.31 -9.87
N ASP A 43 -3.40 -9.91 -8.70
CA ASP A 43 -4.58 -10.74 -8.40
C ASP A 43 -5.67 -9.89 -7.72
N GLY A 44 -6.35 -9.07 -8.52
CA GLY A 44 -7.41 -8.18 -8.04
C GLY A 44 -8.65 -8.91 -7.54
N GLN A 45 -8.99 -10.05 -8.15
CA GLN A 45 -10.04 -10.94 -7.65
C GLN A 45 -9.76 -11.42 -6.23
N ARG A 46 -8.54 -11.90 -5.96
CA ARG A 46 -8.15 -12.34 -4.62
C ARG A 46 -8.09 -11.16 -3.64
N ALA A 47 -7.58 -10.01 -4.08
CA ALA A 47 -7.55 -8.80 -3.27
C ALA A 47 -8.97 -8.39 -2.83
N ALA A 48 -9.92 -8.33 -3.76
CA ALA A 48 -11.32 -8.03 -3.45
C ALA A 48 -11.92 -9.04 -2.47
N GLN A 49 -11.68 -10.33 -2.70
CA GLN A 49 -12.16 -11.38 -1.81
C GLN A 49 -11.62 -11.20 -0.39
N LEU A 50 -10.33 -10.93 -0.24
CA LEU A 50 -9.72 -10.70 1.08
C LEU A 50 -10.34 -9.49 1.78
N MET A 51 -10.72 -8.44 1.05
CA MET A 51 -11.36 -7.26 1.66
C MET A 51 -12.80 -7.56 2.11
N ILE A 52 -13.53 -8.38 1.36
CA ILE A 52 -14.87 -8.82 1.74
C ILE A 52 -14.80 -9.77 2.95
N ASP A 53 -13.91 -10.76 2.92
CA ASP A 53 -13.75 -11.77 3.98
C ASP A 53 -13.35 -11.13 5.32
N ASN A 54 -12.60 -10.02 5.26
CA ASN A 54 -12.15 -9.29 6.44
C ASN A 54 -13.01 -8.07 6.78
N ALA A 55 -14.16 -7.90 6.11
CA ALA A 55 -15.08 -6.83 6.44
C ALA A 55 -15.70 -7.07 7.83
N THR A 56 -15.82 -6.01 8.62
CA THR A 56 -16.46 -6.05 9.95
C THR A 56 -17.95 -6.33 9.85
N GLU A 57 -18.57 -5.93 8.74
CA GLU A 57 -19.96 -6.25 8.42
C GLU A 57 -20.15 -6.49 6.91
N HIS A 58 -21.05 -7.42 6.60
CA HIS A 58 -21.40 -7.79 5.22
C HIS A 58 -22.47 -6.84 4.66
N ALA A 59 -22.14 -5.56 4.53
CA ALA A 59 -23.04 -4.53 3.99
C ALA A 59 -22.92 -4.34 2.47
N CYS A 60 -22.02 -5.07 1.82
CA CYS A 60 -21.79 -5.01 0.38
C CYS A 60 -22.94 -5.69 -0.38
N THR A 61 -23.70 -4.91 -1.14
CA THR A 61 -24.87 -5.40 -1.90
C THR A 61 -24.52 -5.88 -3.31
N ASP A 62 -23.39 -5.42 -3.86
CA ASP A 62 -22.91 -5.79 -5.20
C ASP A 62 -21.45 -6.27 -5.12
N VAL A 63 -21.30 -7.52 -4.67
CA VAL A 63 -19.99 -8.17 -4.50
C VAL A 63 -19.26 -8.33 -5.84
N ASP A 64 -19.99 -8.68 -6.90
CA ASP A 64 -19.40 -8.91 -8.21
C ASP A 64 -18.92 -7.59 -8.85
N GLY A 65 -19.70 -6.51 -8.67
CA GLY A 65 -19.27 -5.17 -9.06
C GLY A 65 -18.01 -4.71 -8.31
N PHE A 66 -17.93 -4.96 -6.99
CA PHE A 66 -16.73 -4.65 -6.21
C PHE A 66 -15.51 -5.43 -6.72
N ARG A 67 -15.64 -6.75 -6.89
CA ARG A 67 -14.57 -7.60 -7.43
C ARG A 67 -14.11 -7.15 -8.80
N ALA A 68 -15.04 -6.84 -9.70
CA ALA A 68 -14.72 -6.34 -11.04
C ALA A 68 -14.03 -4.95 -10.98
N GLY A 69 -14.43 -4.09 -10.05
CA GLY A 69 -13.79 -2.79 -9.82
C GLY A 69 -12.34 -2.92 -9.36
N VAL A 70 -12.08 -3.76 -8.36
CA VAL A 70 -10.72 -4.01 -7.85
C VAL A 70 -9.85 -4.67 -8.91
N GLU A 71 -10.38 -5.64 -9.66
CA GLU A 71 -9.65 -6.27 -10.77
C GLU A 71 -9.23 -5.26 -11.85
N ARG A 72 -10.13 -4.35 -12.24
CA ARG A 72 -9.79 -3.29 -13.20
C ARG A 72 -8.72 -2.35 -12.64
N LEU A 73 -8.82 -1.99 -11.36
CA LEU A 73 -7.84 -1.14 -10.69
C LEU A 73 -6.45 -1.78 -10.70
N VAL A 74 -6.36 -3.05 -10.29
CA VAL A 74 -5.09 -3.80 -10.22
C VAL A 74 -4.48 -3.99 -11.62
N ARG A 75 -5.29 -4.31 -12.63
CA ARG A 75 -4.82 -4.40 -14.02
C ARG A 75 -4.39 -3.04 -14.58
N GLY A 76 -5.13 -1.98 -14.28
CA GLY A 76 -4.81 -0.61 -14.72
C GLY A 76 -3.48 -0.12 -14.14
N ALA A 77 -3.16 -0.56 -12.93
CA ALA A 77 -1.87 -0.31 -12.28
C ALA A 77 -0.70 -1.14 -12.84
N GLY A 78 -0.95 -2.01 -13.82
CA GLY A 78 0.06 -2.88 -14.42
C GLY A 78 0.58 -4.00 -13.50
N LEU A 79 0.04 -4.12 -12.27
CA LEU A 79 0.49 -5.09 -11.28
C LEU A 79 0.37 -6.52 -11.84
N GLY A 80 1.46 -7.30 -11.78
CA GLY A 80 1.55 -8.68 -12.29
C GLY A 80 2.30 -8.91 -13.61
N ASP A 81 2.46 -7.89 -14.47
CA ASP A 81 3.05 -8.07 -15.82
C ASP A 81 4.57 -7.81 -15.85
N LYS A 82 5.37 -8.86 -15.58
CA LYS A 82 6.85 -8.85 -15.49
C LYS A 82 7.66 -8.25 -16.67
N GLY A 83 7.06 -7.60 -17.67
CA GLY A 83 7.74 -7.21 -18.92
C GLY A 83 7.51 -5.81 -19.46
N THR A 84 6.55 -5.03 -18.96
CA THR A 84 6.25 -3.68 -19.49
C THR A 84 5.78 -2.75 -18.38
N PHE A 85 6.50 -2.79 -17.27
CA PHE A 85 6.27 -1.88 -16.17
C PHE A 85 6.99 -0.56 -16.41
N ASN A 86 6.25 0.53 -16.55
CA ASN A 86 6.74 1.82 -16.07
C ASN A 86 6.44 1.92 -14.57
N LEU A 87 7.12 1.09 -13.77
CA LEU A 87 7.07 1.13 -12.29
C LEU A 87 7.53 2.49 -11.74
N GLU A 88 8.31 3.26 -12.51
CA GLU A 88 8.62 4.67 -12.20
C GLU A 88 7.36 5.54 -11.98
N THR A 89 6.21 5.15 -12.55
CA THR A 89 4.96 5.92 -12.48
C THR A 89 3.90 5.33 -11.57
N LEU A 90 4.05 4.10 -11.08
CA LEU A 90 3.03 3.51 -10.23
C LEU A 90 3.08 4.14 -8.84
N GLN A 91 2.03 4.88 -8.50
CA GLN A 91 1.88 5.47 -7.19
C GLN A 91 0.98 4.57 -6.34
N ILE A 92 1.58 3.81 -5.42
CA ILE A 92 0.83 2.87 -4.57
C ILE A 92 -0.22 3.61 -3.73
N GLY A 93 0.06 4.86 -3.34
CA GLY A 93 -0.87 5.75 -2.67
C GLY A 93 -2.10 6.05 -3.51
N GLU A 94 -1.96 6.31 -4.81
CA GLU A 94 -3.10 6.51 -5.72
C GLU A 94 -3.92 5.22 -5.86
N LEU A 95 -3.27 4.07 -6.05
CA LEU A 95 -3.94 2.77 -6.06
C LEU A 95 -4.77 2.54 -4.79
N LEU A 96 -4.19 2.79 -3.62
CA LEU A 96 -4.88 2.60 -2.34
C LEU A 96 -6.01 3.62 -2.15
N LEU A 97 -5.86 4.87 -2.63
CA LEU A 97 -6.94 5.86 -2.62
C LEU A 97 -8.12 5.43 -3.51
N GLU A 98 -7.85 4.92 -4.71
CA GLU A 98 -8.89 4.36 -5.57
C GLU A 98 -9.55 3.13 -4.94
N LEU A 99 -8.75 2.27 -4.29
CA LEU A 99 -9.27 1.12 -3.55
C LEU A 99 -10.19 1.55 -2.41
N THR A 100 -9.82 2.55 -1.61
CA THR A 100 -10.71 3.10 -0.57
C THR A 100 -11.99 3.72 -1.16
N THR A 101 -11.93 4.22 -2.39
CA THR A 101 -13.12 4.71 -3.10
C THR A 101 -14.04 3.56 -3.48
N LEU A 102 -13.52 2.45 -3.99
CA LEU A 102 -14.32 1.24 -4.25
C LEU A 102 -14.95 0.70 -2.96
N VAL A 103 -14.18 0.62 -1.88
CA VAL A 103 -14.66 0.18 -0.55
C VAL A 103 -15.86 1.01 -0.09
N ARG A 104 -15.79 2.35 -0.23
CA ARG A 104 -16.90 3.24 0.11
C ARG A 104 -18.10 3.08 -0.82
N THR A 105 -17.87 3.05 -2.13
CA THR A 105 -18.92 2.91 -3.16
C THR A 105 -19.72 1.63 -2.97
N TYR A 106 -19.03 0.51 -2.74
CA TYR A 106 -19.64 -0.80 -2.56
C TYR A 106 -19.95 -1.14 -1.10
N LYS A 107 -19.79 -0.20 -0.17
CA LYS A 107 -20.09 -0.35 1.27
C LYS A 107 -19.41 -1.56 1.91
N VAL A 108 -18.19 -1.86 1.50
CA VAL A 108 -17.35 -2.87 2.15
C VAL A 108 -16.85 -2.26 3.46
N LYS A 109 -17.32 -2.73 4.61
CA LYS A 109 -16.89 -2.16 5.90
C LYS A 109 -15.55 -2.74 6.32
N VAL A 110 -14.46 -2.07 5.93
CA VAL A 110 -13.10 -2.44 6.37
C VAL A 110 -12.85 -2.05 7.83
N GLU A 111 -11.87 -2.71 8.46
CA GLU A 111 -11.41 -2.38 9.81
C GLU A 111 -10.88 -0.93 9.89
N PRO A 112 -11.12 -0.18 11.00
CA PRO A 112 -10.62 1.18 11.15
C PRO A 112 -9.10 1.30 10.97
N ASN A 113 -8.35 0.29 11.43
CA ASN A 113 -6.90 0.22 11.30
C ASN A 113 -6.43 0.18 9.84
N PHE A 114 -7.26 -0.30 8.91
CA PHE A 114 -6.93 -0.32 7.49
C PHE A 114 -6.75 1.10 6.93
N THR A 115 -7.65 2.02 7.27
CA THR A 115 -7.58 3.41 6.80
C THR A 115 -6.35 4.13 7.35
N THR A 116 -5.98 3.85 8.61
CA THR A 116 -4.77 4.40 9.20
C THR A 116 -3.52 3.90 8.47
N LEU A 117 -3.48 2.61 8.12
CA LEU A 117 -2.37 2.05 7.33
C LEU A 117 -2.27 2.67 5.94
N VAL A 118 -3.41 2.78 5.23
CA VAL A 118 -3.44 3.41 3.91
C VAL A 118 -2.92 4.84 4.00
N THR A 119 -3.38 5.60 4.99
CA THR A 119 -2.90 6.97 5.25
C THR A 119 -1.40 7.01 5.50
N ALA A 120 -0.87 6.10 6.33
CA ALA A 120 0.55 6.03 6.63
C ALA A 120 1.40 5.75 5.38
N ILE A 121 0.93 4.86 4.48
CA ILE A 121 1.61 4.53 3.23
C ILE A 121 1.61 5.72 2.27
N ILE A 122 0.49 6.44 2.14
CA ILE A 122 0.40 7.65 1.30
C ILE A 122 1.37 8.72 1.80
N ILE A 123 1.43 8.94 3.12
CA ILE A 123 2.38 9.89 3.72
C ILE A 123 3.82 9.45 3.47
N LEU A 124 4.12 8.17 3.70
CA LEU A 124 5.45 7.61 3.50
C LEU A 124 5.91 7.75 2.05
N GLU A 125 5.04 7.45 1.08
CA GLU A 125 5.34 7.62 -0.33
C GLU A 125 5.53 9.10 -0.69
N GLY A 126 4.64 9.99 -0.22
CA GLY A 126 4.76 11.41 -0.48
C GLY A 126 6.05 12.03 0.08
N LEU A 127 6.49 11.60 1.26
CA LEU A 127 7.77 12.01 1.84
C LEU A 127 8.95 11.35 1.11
N GLY A 128 8.86 10.06 0.81
CA GLY A 128 9.88 9.31 0.11
C GLY A 128 10.17 9.90 -1.27
N ARG A 129 9.14 10.24 -2.05
CA ARG A 129 9.28 10.87 -3.38
C ARG A 129 9.79 12.30 -3.33
N GLN A 130 9.59 13.03 -2.23
CA GLN A 130 10.23 14.34 -2.03
C GLN A 130 11.75 14.22 -1.84
N LEU A 131 12.22 13.10 -1.28
CA LEU A 131 13.64 12.82 -1.06
C LEU A 131 14.30 12.11 -2.26
N ASP A 132 13.58 11.18 -2.87
CA ASP A 132 13.98 10.43 -4.05
C ASP A 132 12.79 10.35 -5.02
N PRO A 133 12.72 11.22 -6.04
CA PRO A 133 11.63 11.24 -7.01
C PRO A 133 11.42 9.93 -7.76
N SER A 134 12.45 9.08 -7.85
CA SER A 134 12.40 7.77 -8.51
C SER A 134 12.00 6.63 -7.57
N LEU A 135 11.69 6.92 -6.30
CA LEU A 135 11.30 5.92 -5.32
C LEU A 135 10.03 5.17 -5.76
N ASP A 136 10.17 3.87 -5.91
CA ASP A 136 9.05 2.93 -5.97
C ASP A 136 8.89 2.24 -4.60
N LEU A 137 7.95 2.74 -3.82
CA LEU A 137 7.67 2.18 -2.49
C LEU A 137 7.13 0.74 -2.58
N PHE A 138 6.45 0.39 -3.67
CA PHE A 138 5.85 -0.93 -3.83
C PHE A 138 6.91 -2.00 -4.12
N ASP A 139 7.89 -1.69 -4.97
CA ASP A 139 9.05 -2.55 -5.23
C ASP A 139 9.87 -2.79 -3.95
N VAL A 140 10.10 -1.74 -3.16
CA VAL A 140 10.79 -1.86 -1.85
C VAL A 140 9.99 -2.71 -0.86
N ALA A 141 8.66 -2.61 -0.87
CA ALA A 141 7.81 -3.35 0.05
C ALA A 141 7.64 -4.83 -0.33
N LEU A 142 7.70 -5.18 -1.63
CA LEU A 142 7.37 -6.52 -2.11
C LEU A 142 8.19 -7.64 -1.41
N PRO A 143 9.52 -7.53 -1.22
CA PRO A 143 10.31 -8.53 -0.50
C PRO A 143 9.96 -8.67 0.99
N LEU A 144 9.43 -7.61 1.60
CA LEU A 144 9.03 -7.60 3.02
C LEU A 144 7.65 -8.25 3.24
N LEU A 145 6.89 -8.42 2.16
CA LEU A 145 5.53 -8.93 2.13
C LEU A 145 5.45 -10.40 1.68
N LEU A 146 6.58 -10.97 1.20
CA LEU A 146 6.74 -12.35 0.73
C LEU A 146 7.27 -13.29 1.83
#